data_AF-A0A345H4A1-F1
#
_entry.id   AF-A0A345H4A1-F1
#
_cell.length_a   1.000
_cell.length_b   1.000
_cell.length_c   1.000
_cell.angle_alpha   90.00
_cell.angle_beta   90.00
_cell.angle_gamma   90.00
#
_symmetry.space_group_name_H-M   'P 1'
#
loop_
_entity.id
_entity.type
_entity.pdbx_description
1 polymer ?
#
loop_
_entity_poly.entity_id
_entity_poly.type
_entity_poly.pdbx_seq_one_letter_code
_entity_poly.pdbx_strand_id
1 'polypeptide(L)'
;MMSWLIAFFGELFIISEEWKFYKKKKNRRAYEKANKLPKKRMLSPLTEAFFVVPVIIVAVTFVFYSFVNPIRQTRDTNDNLSALIYLLSKDKSHHGIYPENIIELSRKNPLYGDLTKDGWEREVIYQQIENGQGFTLKSKGKDGVLDTKDDIVFTEKK
;
A
#
# COMPACT_ATOMS: atom_id res chain seq x y z
N MET A 1 -0.83 6.74 -26.35
CA MET A 1 -0.49 8.04 -26.96
C MET A 1 0.21 8.98 -25.96
N MET A 2 -0.34 9.22 -24.76
CA MET A 2 0.25 10.11 -23.74
C MET A 2 1.68 9.72 -23.29
N SER A 3 1.95 8.42 -23.07
CA SER A 3 3.27 7.93 -22.63
C SER A 3 4.40 8.21 -23.63
N TRP A 4 4.10 8.22 -24.93
CA TRP A 4 5.10 8.46 -25.97
C TRP A 4 5.51 9.94 -26.02
N LEU A 5 4.56 10.85 -25.80
CA LEU A 5 4.86 12.28 -25.70
C LEU A 5 5.74 12.58 -24.48
N ILE A 6 5.41 11.98 -23.33
CA ILE A 6 6.21 12.15 -22.10
C ILE A 6 7.64 11.62 -22.29
N ALA A 7 7.79 10.44 -22.89
CA ALA A 7 9.10 9.88 -23.20
C ALA A 7 9.90 10.79 -24.14
N PHE A 8 9.28 11.25 -25.23
CA PHE A 8 9.92 12.12 -26.22
C PHE A 8 10.42 13.44 -25.62
N PHE A 9 9.59 14.14 -24.84
CA PHE A 9 10.01 15.38 -24.17
C PHE A 9 11.05 15.13 -23.08
N GLY A 10 10.97 13.99 -22.38
CA GLY A 10 11.96 13.57 -21.39
C GLY A 10 13.34 13.34 -22.02
N GLU A 11 13.40 12.64 -23.16
CA GLU A 11 14.64 12.42 -23.90
C GLU A 11 15.24 13.73 -24.40
N LEU A 12 14.43 14.61 -25.01
CA LEU A 12 14.89 15.92 -25.46
C LEU A 12 15.47 16.76 -24.31
N PHE A 13 14.83 16.72 -23.14
CA PHE A 13 15.30 17.43 -21.96
C PHE A 13 16.67 16.90 -21.50
N ILE A 14 16.82 15.58 -21.38
CA ILE A 14 18.09 14.93 -20.97
C ILE A 14 19.22 15.28 -21.94
N ILE A 15 18.96 15.20 -23.25
CA ILE A 15 19.94 15.55 -24.28
C ILE A 15 20.37 17.02 -24.16
N SER A 16 19.42 17.92 -23.88
CA SER A 16 19.72 19.35 -23.74
C SER A 16 20.63 19.64 -22.53
N GLU A 17 20.43 18.93 -21.42
CA GLU A 17 21.23 19.09 -20.20
C GLU A 17 22.63 18.47 -20.35
N GLU A 18 22.74 17.30 -20.97
CA GLU A 18 24.05 16.69 -21.28
C GLU A 18 24.85 17.55 -22.25
N TRP A 19 24.21 18.17 -23.25
CA TRP A 19 24.88 19.08 -24.16
C TRP A 19 25.42 20.34 -23.44
N LYS A 20 24.61 20.97 -22.59
CA LYS A 20 25.05 22.09 -21.73
C LYS A 20 26.21 21.68 -20.82
N PHE A 21 26.13 20.50 -20.22
CA PHE A 21 27.18 19.94 -19.37
C PHE A 21 28.48 19.74 -20.14
N TYR A 22 28.42 19.16 -21.34
CA TYR A 22 29.60 18.95 -22.18
C TYR A 22 30.27 20.26 -22.56
N LYS A 23 29.49 21.28 -22.94
CA LYS A 23 30.00 22.63 -23.23
C LYS A 23 30.69 23.25 -22.00
N LYS A 24 30.08 23.15 -20.83
CA LYS A 24 30.64 23.65 -19.55
C LYS A 24 31.94 22.91 -19.19
N LYS A 25 31.97 21.59 -19.34
CA LYS A 25 33.14 20.75 -19.10
C LYS A 25 34.29 21.13 -20.02
N LYS A 26 34.03 21.32 -21.31
CA LYS A 26 35.06 21.75 -22.29
C LYS A 26 35.69 23.09 -21.89
N ASN A 27 34.87 24.10 -21.58
CA ASN A 27 35.35 25.42 -21.15
C ASN A 27 36.18 25.34 -19.87
N ARG A 28 35.72 24.54 -18.89
CA ARG A 28 36.45 24.34 -17.64
C ARG A 28 37.80 23.66 -17.86
N ARG A 29 37.89 22.65 -18.73
CA ARG A 29 39.16 21.98 -19.05
C ARG A 29 40.15 22.91 -19.76
N ALA A 30 39.67 23.78 -20.64
CA ALA A 30 40.51 24.81 -21.27
C ALA A 30 41.07 25.78 -20.22
N TYR A 31 40.24 26.24 -19.28
CA TYR A 31 40.65 27.10 -18.17
C TYR A 31 41.65 26.41 -17.22
N GLU A 32 41.41 25.15 -16.85
CA GLU A 32 42.30 24.37 -15.98
C GLU A 32 43.68 24.18 -16.63
N LYS A 33 43.73 23.93 -17.94
CA LYS A 33 44.99 23.79 -18.70
C LYS A 33 45.76 25.12 -18.77
N ALA A 34 45.06 26.23 -19.00
CA ALA A 34 45.66 27.57 -19.05
C ALA A 34 46.26 28.00 -17.70
N ASN A 35 45.60 27.65 -16.59
CA ASN A 35 46.01 28.05 -15.23
C ASN A 35 46.80 26.97 -14.47
N LYS A 36 47.18 25.85 -15.13
CA LYS A 36 47.87 24.70 -14.52
C LYS A 36 47.17 24.15 -13.26
N LEU A 37 45.85 24.15 -13.23
CA LEU A 37 45.04 23.67 -12.10
C LEU A 37 44.78 22.16 -12.18
N PRO A 38 44.64 21.46 -11.04
CA PRO A 38 44.23 20.06 -11.03
C PRO A 38 42.81 19.90 -11.58
N LYS A 39 42.57 18.76 -12.24
CA LYS A 39 41.27 18.47 -12.86
C LYS A 39 40.18 18.32 -11.80
N LYS A 40 39.17 19.19 -11.82
CA LYS A 40 37.97 19.02 -10.99
C LYS A 40 37.14 17.82 -11.46
N ARG A 41 36.60 17.04 -10.52
CA ARG A 41 35.59 16.00 -10.79
C ARG A 41 34.24 16.68 -11.06
N MET A 42 33.63 16.36 -12.19
CA MET A 42 32.32 16.86 -12.60
C MET A 42 31.49 15.64 -12.96
N LEU A 43 30.38 15.43 -12.27
CA LEU A 43 29.41 14.36 -12.57
C LEU A 43 28.49 14.86 -13.67
N SER A 44 28.16 13.99 -14.62
CA SER A 44 27.19 14.35 -15.66
C SER A 44 25.76 14.34 -15.06
N PRO A 45 24.83 15.13 -15.62
CA PRO A 45 23.43 15.11 -15.21
C PRO A 45 22.84 13.69 -15.18
N LEU A 46 23.19 12.85 -16.15
CA LEU A 46 22.72 11.46 -16.19
C LEU A 46 23.28 10.60 -15.04
N THR A 47 24.55 10.84 -14.67
CA THR A 47 25.18 10.15 -13.52
C THR A 47 24.53 10.58 -12.20
N GLU A 48 24.20 11.86 -12.06
CA GLU A 48 23.51 12.40 -10.89
C GLU A 48 22.08 11.83 -10.78
N ALA A 49 21.33 11.82 -11.88
CA ALA A 49 20.00 11.23 -11.94
C ALA A 49 19.99 9.74 -11.55
N PHE A 50 21.01 8.98 -11.97
CA PHE A 50 21.15 7.56 -11.61
C PHE A 50 21.21 7.32 -10.09
N PHE A 51 21.77 8.24 -9.31
CA PHE A 51 21.80 8.14 -7.85
C PHE A 51 20.56 8.75 -7.19
N VAL A 52 20.02 9.85 -7.73
CA VAL A 52 18.90 10.58 -7.11
C VAL A 52 17.57 9.87 -7.33
N VAL A 53 17.30 9.36 -8.53
CA VAL A 53 16.00 8.75 -8.88
C VAL A 53 15.66 7.55 -8.00
N PRO A 54 16.56 6.58 -7.75
CA PRO A 54 16.27 5.46 -6.85
C PRO A 54 15.94 5.92 -5.42
N VAL A 55 16.62 6.95 -4.91
CA VAL A 55 16.34 7.50 -3.58
C VAL A 55 14.93 8.07 -3.51
N ILE A 56 14.49 8.80 -4.56
CA ILE A 56 13.13 9.31 -4.66
C ILE A 56 12.12 8.16 -4.72
N ILE A 57 12.37 7.12 -5.52
CA ILE A 57 11.48 5.95 -5.62
C ILE A 57 11.35 5.26 -4.25
N VAL A 58 12.46 5.05 -3.54
CA VAL A 58 12.45 4.47 -2.19
C VAL A 58 11.68 5.36 -1.21
N ALA A 59 11.86 6.67 -1.26
CA ALA A 59 11.11 7.60 -0.40
C ALA A 59 9.60 7.56 -0.70
N VAL A 60 9.20 7.59 -1.97
CA VAL A 60 7.79 7.55 -2.37
C VAL A 60 7.14 6.22 -1.99
N THR A 61 7.84 5.09 -2.24
CA THR A 61 7.34 3.77 -1.84
C THR A 61 7.23 3.65 -0.32
N PHE A 62 8.22 4.14 0.43
CA PHE A 62 8.16 4.17 1.89
C PHE A 62 6.94 4.95 2.42
N VAL A 63 6.68 6.14 1.86
CA VAL A 63 5.49 6.94 2.22
C VAL A 63 4.21 6.17 1.89
N PHE A 64 4.12 5.56 0.71
CA PHE A 64 2.94 4.78 0.31
C PHE A 64 2.68 3.60 1.26
N TYR A 65 3.72 2.82 1.58
CA TYR A 65 3.61 1.69 2.51
C TYR A 65 3.31 2.11 3.95
N SER A 66 3.84 3.24 4.40
CA SER A 66 3.69 3.67 5.80
C SER A 66 2.34 4.34 6.06
N PHE A 67 1.79 5.07 5.09
CA PHE A 67 0.60 5.91 5.31
C PHE A 67 -0.61 5.47 4.50
N VAL A 68 -0.45 5.12 3.22
CA VAL A 68 -1.59 4.83 2.34
C VAL A 68 -2.12 3.42 2.57
N ASN A 69 -1.22 2.43 2.68
CA ASN A 69 -1.61 1.05 2.88
C ASN A 69 -2.44 0.84 4.17
N PRO A 70 -2.05 1.33 5.36
CA PRO A 70 -2.84 1.10 6.57
C PRO A 70 -4.27 1.66 6.47
N ILE A 71 -4.44 2.84 5.86
CA ILE A 71 -5.78 3.45 5.67
C ILE A 71 -6.67 2.56 4.81
N ARG A 72 -6.12 2.04 3.71
CA ARG A 72 -6.84 1.11 2.83
C ARG A 72 -7.20 -0.17 3.57
N GLN A 73 -6.27 -0.75 4.32
CA GLN A 73 -6.48 -1.99 5.07
C GLN A 73 -7.54 -1.84 6.16
N THR A 74 -7.60 -0.71 6.86
CA THR A 74 -8.66 -0.42 7.82
C THR A 74 -10.03 -0.36 7.15
N ARG A 75 -10.12 0.31 5.99
CA ARG A 75 -11.38 0.37 5.23
C ARG A 75 -11.82 -1.01 4.75
N ASP A 76 -10.91 -1.75 4.14
CA ASP A 76 -11.18 -3.09 3.62
C ASP A 76 -11.59 -4.05 4.78
N THR A 77 -11.02 -3.88 5.98
CA THR A 77 -11.44 -4.62 7.19
C THR A 77 -12.86 -4.30 7.62
N ASN A 78 -13.24 -3.02 7.66
CA ASN A 78 -14.60 -2.61 8.00
C ASN A 78 -15.62 -3.11 6.98
N ASP A 79 -15.28 -3.03 5.69
CA ASP A 79 -16.13 -3.53 4.61
C ASP A 79 -16.33 -5.06 4.75
N ASN A 80 -15.25 -5.82 5.00
CA ASN A 80 -15.32 -7.27 5.23
C ASN A 80 -16.16 -7.63 6.45
N LEU A 81 -15.98 -6.93 7.58
CA LEU A 81 -16.76 -7.15 8.80
C LEU A 81 -18.24 -6.83 8.58
N SER A 82 -18.55 -5.74 7.86
CA SER A 82 -19.94 -5.40 7.52
C SER A 82 -20.61 -6.45 6.65
N ALA A 83 -19.87 -7.00 5.67
CA ALA A 83 -20.35 -8.09 4.82
C ALA A 83 -20.60 -9.37 5.63
N LEU A 84 -19.71 -9.71 6.58
CA LEU A 84 -19.90 -10.84 7.49
C LEU A 84 -21.15 -10.67 8.36
N ILE A 85 -21.38 -9.48 8.91
CA ILE A 85 -22.58 -9.19 9.72
C ILE A 85 -23.85 -9.36 8.86
N TYR A 86 -23.82 -8.89 7.61
CA TYR A 86 -24.93 -9.07 6.68
C TYR A 86 -25.18 -10.56 6.37
N LEU A 87 -24.13 -11.36 6.15
CA LEU A 87 -24.26 -12.79 5.88
C LEU A 87 -24.76 -13.56 7.11
N LEU A 88 -24.25 -13.24 8.30
CA LEU A 88 -24.68 -13.83 9.57
C LEU A 88 -26.15 -13.52 9.89
N SER A 89 -26.58 -12.28 9.69
CA SER A 89 -27.98 -11.90 9.91
C SER A 89 -28.93 -12.58 8.92
N LYS A 90 -28.51 -12.71 7.65
CA LYS A 90 -29.25 -13.46 6.64
C LYS A 90 -29.35 -14.94 6.99
N ASP A 91 -28.24 -15.56 7.39
CA ASP A 91 -28.22 -16.98 7.77
C ASP A 91 -29.11 -17.27 8.98
N LYS A 92 -29.05 -16.42 10.01
CA LYS A 92 -29.96 -16.48 11.17
C LYS A 92 -31.41 -16.33 10.77
N SER A 93 -31.74 -15.51 9.77
CA SER A 93 -33.11 -15.40 9.28
C SER A 93 -33.63 -16.70 8.65
N HIS A 94 -32.74 -17.56 8.13
CA HIS A 94 -33.11 -18.83 7.52
C HIS A 94 -33.10 -19.99 8.53
N HIS A 95 -32.12 -20.04 9.43
CA HIS A 95 -31.90 -21.16 10.36
C HIS A 95 -32.38 -20.87 11.79
N GLY A 96 -32.73 -19.62 12.11
CA GLY A 96 -33.19 -19.18 13.43
C GLY A 96 -32.07 -18.90 14.44
N ILE A 97 -30.86 -19.41 14.20
CA ILE A 97 -29.66 -19.25 15.04
C ILE A 97 -28.47 -18.82 14.19
N TYR A 98 -27.48 -18.15 14.79
CA TYR A 98 -26.19 -17.92 14.13
C TYR A 98 -25.41 -19.24 14.01
N PRO A 99 -24.55 -19.42 13.00
CA PRO A 99 -23.76 -20.64 12.83
C PRO A 99 -22.65 -20.77 13.87
N GLU A 100 -22.15 -21.99 14.09
CA GLU A 100 -20.99 -22.23 14.96
C GLU A 100 -19.67 -21.76 14.32
N ASN A 101 -19.61 -21.74 12.98
CA ASN A 101 -18.41 -21.40 12.22
C ASN A 101 -18.73 -20.50 11.02
N ILE A 102 -17.96 -19.42 10.85
CA ILE A 102 -18.09 -18.49 9.72
C ILE A 102 -17.39 -18.97 8.44
N ILE A 103 -16.53 -19.99 8.52
CA ILE A 103 -15.75 -20.50 7.36
C ILE A 103 -16.68 -20.96 6.23
N GLU A 104 -17.85 -21.52 6.56
CA GLU A 104 -18.83 -21.96 5.57
C GLU A 104 -19.54 -20.79 4.89
N LEU A 105 -19.77 -19.69 5.61
CA LEU A 105 -20.35 -18.45 5.07
C LEU A 105 -19.34 -17.62 4.28
N SER A 106 -18.06 -17.71 4.63
CA SER A 106 -16.98 -16.91 4.04
C SER A 106 -16.33 -17.57 2.83
N ARG A 107 -16.50 -18.88 2.61
CA ARG A 107 -15.93 -19.58 1.46
C ARG A 107 -16.68 -19.24 0.17
N LYS A 108 -16.02 -18.41 -0.65
CA LYS A 108 -16.36 -18.09 -2.06
C LYS A 108 -17.69 -17.37 -2.26
N ASN A 109 -17.87 -16.23 -1.59
CA ASN A 109 -18.80 -15.24 -2.11
C ASN A 109 -18.15 -14.55 -3.34
N PRO A 110 -18.69 -14.70 -4.58
CA PRO A 110 -18.11 -14.05 -5.76
C PRO A 110 -18.12 -12.52 -5.67
N LEU A 111 -18.94 -11.94 -4.78
CA LEU A 111 -19.03 -10.51 -4.57
C LEU A 111 -17.98 -9.98 -3.59
N TYR A 112 -17.62 -10.75 -2.55
CA TYR A 112 -16.78 -10.27 -1.44
C TYR A 112 -15.45 -11.02 -1.26
N GLY A 113 -15.24 -12.14 -1.94
CA GLY A 113 -14.01 -12.93 -1.83
C GLY A 113 -13.91 -13.72 -0.52
N ASP A 114 -12.70 -13.86 0.02
CA ASP A 114 -12.43 -14.56 1.28
C ASP A 114 -12.60 -13.62 2.47
N LEU A 115 -13.73 -13.77 3.17
CA LEU A 115 -14.07 -12.97 4.34
C LEU A 115 -13.45 -13.51 5.64
N THR A 116 -12.70 -14.62 5.61
CA THR A 116 -12.02 -15.12 6.82
C THR A 116 -10.87 -14.23 7.27
N LYS A 117 -10.42 -13.33 6.39
CA LYS A 117 -9.28 -12.46 6.63
C LYS A 117 -9.69 -10.99 6.66
N ASP A 118 -9.00 -10.23 7.51
CA ASP A 118 -9.07 -8.78 7.52
C ASP A 118 -8.15 -8.17 6.44
N GLY A 119 -8.16 -6.84 6.34
CA GLY A 119 -7.34 -6.10 5.38
C GLY A 119 -5.82 -6.24 5.61
N TRP A 120 -5.39 -6.76 6.76
CA TRP A 120 -4.00 -7.10 7.07
C TRP A 120 -3.68 -8.58 6.84
N GLU A 121 -4.57 -9.30 6.16
CA GLU A 121 -4.48 -10.74 5.87
C GLU A 121 -4.47 -11.63 7.13
N ARG A 122 -5.02 -11.13 8.24
CA ARG A 122 -5.12 -11.86 9.51
C ARG A 122 -6.49 -12.46 9.68
N GLU A 123 -6.54 -13.60 10.36
CA GLU A 123 -7.80 -14.30 10.60
C GLU A 123 -8.74 -13.48 11.50
N VAL A 124 -9.98 -13.34 11.05
CA VAL A 124 -11.08 -12.75 11.83
C VAL A 124 -11.54 -13.77 12.86
N ILE A 125 -11.60 -13.34 14.12
CA ILE A 125 -12.04 -14.19 15.22
C ILE A 125 -13.56 -14.07 15.35
N TYR A 126 -14.23 -15.21 15.24
CA TYR A 126 -15.67 -15.33 15.44
C TYR A 126 -15.97 -16.20 16.65
N GLN A 127 -16.91 -15.76 17.48
CA GLN A 127 -17.43 -16.53 18.60
C GLN A 127 -18.95 -16.38 18.68
N GLN A 128 -19.64 -17.50 18.72
CA GLN A 128 -21.08 -17.56 18.96
C GLN A 128 -21.38 -17.36 20.46
N ILE A 129 -22.44 -16.63 20.80
CA ILE A 129 -22.85 -16.34 22.18
C ILE A 129 -24.26 -16.91 22.43
N GLU A 130 -24.52 -17.33 23.68
CA GLU A 130 -25.87 -17.71 24.16
C GLU A 130 -26.55 -18.77 23.28
N ASN A 131 -25.83 -19.83 22.94
CA ASN A 131 -26.32 -20.93 22.09
C ASN A 131 -26.88 -20.46 20.73
N GLY A 132 -26.24 -19.46 20.10
CA GLY A 132 -26.60 -18.99 18.76
C GLY A 132 -27.55 -17.81 18.71
N GLN A 133 -27.86 -17.20 19.85
CA GLN A 133 -28.68 -15.98 19.90
C GLN A 133 -27.89 -14.71 19.56
N GLY A 134 -26.58 -14.70 19.84
CA GLY A 134 -25.66 -13.59 19.57
C GLY A 134 -24.32 -14.03 19.00
N PHE A 135 -23.48 -13.08 18.65
CA PHE A 135 -22.10 -13.33 18.21
C PHE A 135 -21.14 -12.19 18.54
N THR A 136 -19.84 -12.51 18.53
CA THR A 136 -18.74 -11.55 18.53
C THR A 136 -17.85 -11.78 17.32
N LEU A 137 -17.53 -10.69 16.62
CA LEU A 137 -16.50 -10.62 15.58
C LEU A 137 -15.38 -9.69 16.07
N LYS A 138 -14.14 -10.16 15.99
CA LYS A 138 -12.95 -9.38 16.36
C LYS A 138 -11.88 -9.49 15.29
N SER A 139 -11.36 -8.35 14.83
CA SER A 139 -10.11 -8.25 14.07
C SER A 139 -9.02 -7.69 14.97
N LYS A 140 -7.79 -8.22 14.81
CA LYS A 140 -6.59 -7.80 15.54
C LYS A 140 -6.02 -6.45 15.07
N GLY A 141 -6.71 -5.76 14.16
CA GLY A 141 -6.29 -4.46 13.66
C GLY A 141 -4.91 -4.48 12.98
N LYS A 142 -4.16 -3.38 13.12
CA LYS A 142 -2.85 -3.15 12.48
C LYS A 142 -1.70 -3.80 13.24
N ASP A 143 -1.73 -3.82 14.57
CA ASP A 143 -0.64 -4.36 15.40
C ASP A 143 -0.62 -5.90 15.44
N GLY A 144 -1.77 -6.55 15.27
CA GLY A 144 -1.88 -8.01 15.18
C GLY A 144 -1.89 -8.68 16.54
N VAL A 145 -2.08 -7.90 17.60
CA VAL A 145 -2.10 -8.35 18.98
C VAL A 145 -3.53 -8.20 19.47
N LEU A 146 -4.05 -9.23 20.14
CA LEU A 146 -5.39 -9.18 20.71
C LEU A 146 -5.43 -8.28 21.96
N ASP A 147 -6.59 -7.68 22.18
CA ASP A 147 -6.93 -6.85 23.32
C ASP A 147 -6.15 -5.54 23.38
N THR A 148 -5.86 -4.97 22.21
CA THR A 148 -5.25 -3.65 22.06
C THR A 148 -6.27 -2.61 21.58
N LYS A 149 -5.86 -1.34 21.52
CA LYS A 149 -6.72 -0.25 21.02
C LYS A 149 -6.99 -0.33 19.52
N ASP A 150 -6.18 -1.10 18.79
CA ASP A 150 -6.32 -1.27 17.34
C ASP A 150 -7.35 -2.34 16.98
N ASP A 151 -7.81 -3.14 17.95
CA ASP A 151 -8.83 -4.16 17.76
C ASP A 151 -10.16 -3.56 17.31
N ILE A 152 -10.74 -4.14 16.26
CA ILE A 152 -12.08 -3.80 15.78
C ILE A 152 -13.02 -4.91 16.23
N VAL A 153 -13.90 -4.60 17.19
CA VAL A 153 -14.83 -5.56 17.80
C VAL A 153 -16.27 -5.17 17.48
N PHE A 154 -17.02 -6.14 16.97
CA PHE A 154 -18.48 -6.06 16.84
C PHE A 154 -19.11 -7.15 17.69
N THR A 155 -20.08 -6.77 18.51
CA THR A 155 -20.85 -7.70 19.34
C THR A 155 -22.32 -7.43 19.12
N GLU A 156 -23.05 -8.46 18.71
CA GLU A 156 -24.50 -8.41 18.62
C GLU A 156 -25.06 -9.34 19.70
N LYS A 157 -25.76 -8.75 20.68
CA LYS A 157 -26.55 -9.47 21.68
C LYS A 157 -28.01 -9.12 21.44
N LYS A 158 -28.87 -10.13 21.45
CA LYS A 158 -30.30 -9.96 21.23
C LYS A 158 -31.02 -9.77 22.55
#